data_AF-A0A7X6VKF7-F1
#
_entry.id   AF-A0A7X6VKF7-F1
#
_cell.length_a   1.000
_cell.length_b   1.000
_cell.length_c   1.000
_cell.angle_alpha   90.00
_cell.angle_beta   90.00
_cell.angle_gamma   90.00
#
_symmetry.space_group_name_H-M   'P 1'
#
loop_
_entity.id
_entity.type
_entity.pdbx_description
1 polymer ?
#
loop_
_entity_poly.entity_id
_entity_poly.type
_entity_poly.pdbx_seq_one_letter_code
_entity_poly.pdbx_strand_id
1 'polypeptide(L)'
;MGKAHHVGMAELVVILSPEALVTLGLGSCIGLVIYDSRAKVAGMVHIMLPDSAKSPAALEKPGKFADTAVPELIEQVCRKGGLRSRLKAKMAGGSQMFA
;
A
#
# COMPACT_ATOMS: atom_id res chain seq x y z
N MET A 1 22.21 -6.30 1.53
CA MET A 1 20.74 -6.32 1.43
C MET A 1 20.20 -5.27 2.39
N GLY A 2 19.25 -4.42 1.98
CA GLY A 2 18.58 -3.50 2.91
C GLY A 2 17.61 -4.24 3.83
N LYS A 3 17.09 -3.53 4.82
CA LYS A 3 16.12 -4.06 5.80
C LYS A 3 14.80 -4.42 5.11
N ALA A 4 14.18 -5.52 5.52
CA ALA A 4 12.82 -5.87 5.12
C ALA A 4 11.81 -5.31 6.12
N HIS A 5 10.73 -4.71 5.62
CA HIS A 5 9.65 -4.11 6.38
C HIS A 5 8.37 -4.90 6.14
N HIS A 6 7.80 -5.45 7.21
CA HIS A 6 6.50 -6.09 7.14
C HIS A 6 5.39 -5.04 7.11
N VAL A 7 4.41 -5.24 6.23
CA VAL A 7 3.20 -4.44 6.10
C VAL A 7 2.02 -5.29 6.50
N GLY A 8 1.50 -5.04 7.70
CA GLY A 8 0.34 -5.71 8.26
C GLY A 8 -0.98 -5.21 7.67
N MET A 9 -2.09 -5.83 8.10
CA MET A 9 -3.44 -5.46 7.65
C MET A 9 -3.77 -4.00 7.99
N ALA A 10 -4.29 -3.26 7.01
CA ALA A 10 -4.57 -1.83 7.10
C ALA A 10 -3.35 -0.93 7.38
N GLU A 11 -2.13 -1.46 7.29
CA GLU A 11 -0.91 -0.68 7.39
C GLU A 11 -0.43 -0.19 6.03
N LEU A 12 0.29 0.93 6.07
CA LEU A 12 0.91 1.57 4.92
C LEU A 12 2.35 1.91 5.29
N VAL A 13 3.30 1.47 4.46
CA VAL A 13 4.73 1.71 4.68
C VAL A 13 5.37 2.20 3.39
N VAL A 14 6.18 3.25 3.51
CA VAL A 14 7.00 3.78 2.40
C VAL A 14 8.48 3.71 2.77
N ILE A 15 9.28 3.16 1.87
CA ILE A 15 10.71 2.91 2.03
C ILE A 15 11.52 3.56 0.90
N LEU A 16 12.83 3.64 1.10
CA LEU A 16 13.81 4.01 0.08
C LEU A 16 14.69 2.80 -0.22
N SER A 17 15.22 2.72 -1.44
CA SER A 17 16.25 1.74 -1.78
C SER A 17 17.44 1.86 -0.82
N PRO A 18 18.03 0.75 -0.33
CA PRO A 18 17.85 -0.63 -0.80
C PRO A 18 16.92 -1.51 0.08
N GLU A 19 15.99 -0.91 0.82
CA GLU A 19 15.04 -1.65 1.69
C GLU A 19 14.01 -2.45 0.86
N ALA A 20 13.29 -3.35 1.54
CA ALA A 20 12.26 -4.20 0.94
C ALA A 20 10.94 -4.12 1.72
N LEU A 21 9.82 -4.28 1.02
CA LEU A 21 8.46 -4.35 1.59
C LEU A 21 7.93 -5.77 1.45
N VAL A 22 7.36 -6.32 2.52
CA VAL A 22 6.82 -7.68 2.58
C VAL A 22 5.44 -7.63 3.23
N THR A 23 4.46 -8.30 2.65
CA THR A 23 3.18 -8.56 3.32
C THR A 23 2.87 -10.04 3.20
N LEU A 24 2.23 -10.60 4.22
CA LEU A 24 1.94 -12.03 4.33
C LEU A 24 0.43 -12.25 4.35
N GLY A 25 -0.01 -13.39 3.81
CA GLY A 25 -1.40 -13.84 3.94
C GLY A 25 -2.43 -12.89 3.33
N LEU A 26 -2.26 -12.50 2.06
CA LEU A 26 -3.20 -11.60 1.38
C LEU A 26 -4.61 -12.19 1.28
N GLY A 27 -4.77 -13.42 0.78
CA GLY A 27 -6.09 -14.02 0.68
C GLY A 27 -7.07 -13.15 -0.10
N SER A 28 -8.22 -12.84 0.51
CA SER A 28 -9.22 -11.91 -0.03
C SER A 28 -8.83 -10.43 0.06
N CYS A 29 -7.84 -10.07 0.87
CA CYS A 29 -7.29 -8.72 0.94
C CYS A 29 -6.38 -8.43 -0.26
N ILE A 30 -6.00 -7.17 -0.44
CA ILE A 30 -5.18 -6.71 -1.58
C ILE A 30 -3.91 -6.03 -1.06
N GLY A 31 -2.76 -6.51 -1.50
CA GLY A 31 -1.48 -5.82 -1.35
C GLY A 31 -1.26 -4.93 -2.56
N LEU A 32 -1.23 -3.60 -2.36
CA LEU A 32 -0.94 -2.63 -3.42
C LEU A 32 0.44 -2.02 -3.18
N VAL A 33 1.26 -1.99 -4.24
CA VAL A 33 2.58 -1.36 -4.27
C VAL A 33 2.58 -0.22 -5.27
N ILE A 34 3.07 0.95 -4.86
CA ILE A 34 3.32 2.11 -5.73
C ILE A 34 4.79 2.49 -5.62
N TYR A 35 5.46 2.72 -6.75
CA TYR A 35 6.90 2.98 -6.76
C TYR A 35 7.34 3.92 -7.89
N ASP A 36 8.44 4.65 -7.65
CA ASP A 36 9.18 5.43 -8.64
C ASP A 36 10.62 4.89 -8.70
N SER A 37 10.96 4.23 -9.80
CA SER A 37 12.29 3.61 -9.97
C SER A 37 13.42 4.63 -10.14
N ARG A 38 13.14 5.88 -10.57
CA ARG A 38 14.15 6.92 -10.69
C ARG A 38 14.46 7.55 -9.33
N ALA A 39 13.42 7.87 -8.57
CA ALA A 39 13.56 8.39 -7.21
C ALA A 39 13.93 7.30 -6.17
N LYS A 40 13.86 6.01 -6.57
CA LYS A 40 14.17 4.85 -5.72
C LYS A 40 13.34 4.81 -4.43
N VAL A 41 12.08 5.19 -4.54
CA VAL A 41 11.08 5.16 -3.46
C VAL A 41 9.98 4.16 -3.83
N ALA A 42 9.51 3.42 -2.83
CA ALA A 42 8.39 2.51 -2.98
C ALA A 42 7.54 2.52 -1.71
N GLY A 43 6.23 2.37 -1.88
CA GLY A 43 5.32 2.17 -0.77
C GLY A 43 4.40 0.98 -1.02
N MET A 44 3.95 0.35 0.06
CA MET A 44 3.00 -0.74 0.04
C MET A 44 1.90 -0.49 1.08
N VAL A 45 0.68 -0.91 0.73
CA VAL A 45 -0.48 -0.93 1.63
C VAL A 45 -1.19 -2.28 1.54
N HIS A 46 -1.69 -2.77 2.67
CA HIS A 46 -2.52 -3.97 2.75
C HIS A 46 -3.99 -3.58 2.96
N ILE A 47 -4.74 -3.53 1.86
CA ILE A 47 -6.13 -3.09 1.81
C ILE A 47 -7.05 -4.25 2.21
N MET A 48 -7.97 -3.99 3.13
CA MET A 48 -8.90 -5.00 3.65
C MET A 48 -10.29 -4.90 3.03
N LEU A 49 -10.74 -3.68 2.70
CA LEU A 49 -12.11 -3.40 2.31
C LEU A 49 -12.15 -2.45 1.10
N PRO A 50 -13.22 -2.47 0.29
CA PRO A 50 -13.29 -1.67 -0.92
C PRO A 50 -13.64 -0.18 -0.69
N ASP A 51 -14.49 0.14 0.29
CA ASP A 51 -15.10 1.46 0.42
C ASP A 51 -15.29 1.88 1.88
N SER A 52 -15.00 3.15 2.17
CA SER A 52 -14.98 3.71 3.52
C SER A 52 -16.26 4.44 3.93
N ALA A 53 -17.24 4.62 3.04
CA ALA A 53 -18.38 5.53 3.22
C ALA A 53 -19.26 5.23 4.45
N LYS A 54 -19.26 3.99 4.93
CA LYS A 54 -20.03 3.54 6.10
C LYS A 54 -19.19 3.34 7.36
N SER A 55 -17.90 3.71 7.33
CA SER A 55 -16.99 3.46 8.44
C SER A 55 -16.49 4.75 9.08
N PRO A 56 -16.82 5.02 10.36
CA PRO A 56 -16.24 6.16 11.09
C PRO A 56 -14.71 6.02 11.28
N ALA A 57 -14.19 4.79 11.17
CA ALA A 57 -12.75 4.50 11.27
C ALA A 57 -11.96 4.80 9.98
N ALA A 58 -12.61 5.33 8.93
CA ALA A 58 -11.97 5.68 7.67
C ALA A 58 -10.81 6.68 7.85
N LEU A 59 -10.97 7.64 8.76
CA LEU A 59 -9.99 8.68 9.05
C LEU A 59 -8.84 8.20 9.94
N GLU A 60 -9.07 7.19 10.78
CA GLU A 60 -8.06 6.68 11.71
C GLU A 60 -7.07 5.71 11.05
N LYS A 61 -7.54 4.97 10.03
CA LYS A 61 -6.75 3.96 9.32
C LYS A 61 -6.95 4.05 7.81
N PRO A 62 -6.27 4.98 7.13
CA PRO A 62 -6.40 5.15 5.68
C PRO A 62 -5.99 3.91 4.89
N GLY A 63 -5.11 3.05 5.43
CA GLY A 63 -4.73 1.80 4.76
C GLY A 63 -5.83 0.72 4.70
N LYS A 64 -6.94 0.90 5.44
CA LYS A 64 -7.98 -0.12 5.56
C LYS A 64 -8.86 -0.26 4.31
N PHE A 65 -9.17 0.85 3.65
CA PHE A 65 -10.13 0.91 2.55
C PHE A 65 -9.45 1.34 1.25
N ALA A 66 -9.88 0.81 0.10
CA ALA A 66 -9.22 1.10 -1.18
C ALA A 66 -9.32 2.58 -1.58
N ASP A 67 -10.48 3.20 -1.35
CA ASP A 67 -10.78 4.60 -1.64
C ASP A 67 -9.92 5.59 -0.84
N THR A 68 -9.50 5.22 0.38
CA THR A 68 -8.61 6.04 1.21
C THR A 68 -7.13 5.64 1.10
N ALA A 69 -6.84 4.36 0.93
CA ALA A 69 -5.48 3.82 0.87
C ALA A 69 -4.72 4.26 -0.37
N VAL A 70 -5.38 4.28 -1.54
CA VAL A 70 -4.72 4.60 -2.81
C VAL A 70 -4.27 6.07 -2.86
N PRO A 71 -5.12 7.07 -2.54
CA PRO A 71 -4.68 8.46 -2.48
C PRO A 71 -3.58 8.69 -1.45
N GLU A 72 -3.73 8.13 -0.24
CA GLU A 72 -2.74 8.28 0.85
C GLU A 72 -1.38 7.69 0.45
N LEU A 73 -1.36 6.52 -0.19
CA LEU A 73 -0.12 5.89 -0.62
C LEU A 73 0.60 6.70 -1.70
N ILE A 74 -0.15 7.24 -2.68
CA ILE A 74 0.41 8.14 -3.69
C ILE A 74 1.03 9.37 -3.03
N GLU A 75 0.30 9.99 -2.09
CA GLU A 75 0.78 11.18 -1.40
C GLU A 75 2.05 10.89 -0.58
N GLN A 76 2.09 9.80 0.18
CA GLN A 76 3.25 9.40 0.99
C GLN A 76 4.48 9.09 0.12
N VAL A 77 4.29 8.39 -1.01
CA VAL A 77 5.39 8.12 -1.96
C VAL A 77 5.89 9.42 -2.58
N CYS A 78 5.00 10.34 -2.95
CA CYS A 78 5.37 11.65 -3.49
C CYS A 78 6.08 12.53 -2.45
N ARG A 79 5.63 12.54 -1.19
CA ARG A 79 6.27 13.24 -0.08
C ARG A 79 7.71 12.74 0.15
N LYS A 80 8.00 11.48 -0.14
CA LYS A 80 9.36 10.89 -0.09
C LYS A 80 10.16 11.04 -1.39
N GLY A 81 9.74 11.90 -2.32
CA GLY A 81 10.50 12.25 -3.53
C GLY A 81 10.04 11.54 -4.81
N GLY A 82 8.99 10.71 -4.75
CA GLY A 82 8.37 10.13 -5.94
C GLY A 82 7.69 11.19 -6.79
N LEU A 83 7.78 11.09 -8.11
CA LEU A 83 7.07 12.01 -9.01
C LEU A 83 5.80 11.33 -9.52
N ARG A 84 4.65 11.99 -9.33
CA ARG A 84 3.32 11.44 -9.66
C ARG A 84 3.22 10.89 -11.08
N SER A 85 3.79 11.59 -12.06
CA SER A 85 3.80 11.19 -13.49
C SER A 85 4.68 9.98 -13.81
N ARG A 86 5.54 9.54 -12.88
CA ARG A 86 6.45 8.40 -13.05
C ARG A 86 6.05 7.18 -12.22
N LEU A 87 5.03 7.32 -11.36
CA LEU A 87 4.59 6.25 -10.48
C LEU A 87 4.13 5.06 -11.30
N LYS A 88 4.54 3.88 -10.85
CA LYS A 88 4.04 2.59 -11.33
C LYS A 88 3.36 1.88 -10.18
N ALA A 89 2.34 1.09 -10.50
CA ALA A 89 1.60 0.30 -9.53
C ALA A 89 1.69 -1.19 -9.84
N LYS A 90 1.69 -2.01 -8.79
CA LYS A 90 1.54 -3.48 -8.84
C LYS A 90 0.64 -3.91 -7.70
N MET A 91 -0.20 -4.91 -7.91
CA MET A 91 -1.10 -5.43 -6.89
C MET A 91 -1.18 -6.96 -6.92
N ALA A 92 -1.49 -7.56 -5.77
CA ALA A 92 -1.74 -8.99 -5.62
C ALA A 92 -2.81 -9.23 -4.53
N GLY A 93 -3.45 -10.40 -4.54
CA GLY A 93 -4.52 -10.76 -3.60
C GLY A 93 -5.90 -10.74 -4.25
N GLY A 94 -6.96 -10.48 -3.45
CA GLY A 94 -8.34 -10.42 -3.94
C GLY A 94 -8.96 -11.78 -4.26
N SER A 95 -8.49 -12.87 -3.63
CA SER A 95 -9.03 -14.21 -3.87
C SER A 95 -10.33 -14.46 -3.10
N GLN A 96 -11.18 -15.33 -3.65
CA GLN A 96 -12.28 -15.94 -2.89
C GLN A 96 -11.74 -17.18 -2.19
N MET A 97 -11.44 -17.08 -0.89
CA MET A 97 -10.82 -18.16 -0.13
C MET A 97 -11.79 -19.25 0.30
N PHE A 98 -13.06 -18.91 0.52
CA PHE A 98 -14.09 -19.81 1.04
C PHE A 98 -15.31 -19.76 0.12
N ALA A 99 -15.92 -20.93 -0.10
CA ALA A 99 -17.08 -21.14 -0.97
C ALA A 99 -18.30 -21.56 -0.14
#